data_AF-A0A4P6Y7F1-F1
#
_entry.id   AF-A0A4P6Y7F1-F1
#
_cell.length_a   1.000
_cell.length_b   1.000
_cell.length_c   1.000
_cell.angle_alpha   90.00
_cell.angle_beta   90.00
_cell.angle_gamma   90.00
#
_symmetry.space_group_name_H-M   'P 1'
#
loop_
_entity.id
_entity.type
_entity.pdbx_description
1 polymer ?
#
loop_
_entity_poly.entity_id
_entity_poly.type
_entity_poly.pdbx_seq_one_letter_code
_entity_poly.pdbx_strand_id
1 'polypeptide(L)' 'MEPIIVHPKNNKEQKVIKAFLEALKIKFENPKTKSEKIDYNPEFVATMERSIQDAKEGKVTRIKLDDIWK' A
#
# COMPACT_ATOMS: atom_id res chain seq x y z
N MET A 1 20.73 -0.99 -17.70
CA MET A 1 20.96 -2.08 -16.73
C MET A 1 19.68 -2.31 -15.98
N GLU A 2 19.31 -3.58 -15.79
CA GLU A 2 18.07 -3.97 -15.12
C GLU A 2 18.29 -4.15 -13.61
N PRO A 3 17.29 -3.83 -12.77
CA PRO A 3 17.40 -4.02 -11.34
C PRO A 3 17.36 -5.50 -10.96
N ILE A 4 18.14 -5.88 -9.94
CA ILE A 4 18.11 -7.23 -9.36
C ILE A 4 17.26 -7.20 -8.08
N ILE A 5 16.25 -8.06 -8.01
CA ILE A 5 15.39 -8.20 -6.83
C ILE A 5 15.84 -9.41 -6.02
N VAL A 6 16.13 -9.20 -4.74
CA VAL A 6 16.61 -10.24 -3.82
C VAL A 6 15.54 -10.55 -2.78
N HIS A 7 15.22 -11.84 -2.60
CA HIS A 7 14.20 -12.32 -1.67
C HIS A 7 14.85 -13.12 -0.52
N PRO A 8 15.33 -12.46 0.56
CA PRO A 8 15.89 -13.15 1.70
C PRO A 8 14.84 -14.01 2.41
N LYS A 9 15.21 -15.23 2.82
CA LYS A 9 14.32 -16.19 3.49
C LYS A 9 14.14 -15.88 4.98
N ASN A 10 15.10 -15.19 5.60
CA ASN A 10 15.04 -14.89 7.02
C ASN A 10 15.74 -13.58 7.39
N ASN A 11 15.47 -13.06 8.59
CA ASN A 11 15.98 -11.76 9.06
C ASN A 11 17.52 -11.67 9.09
N LYS A 12 18.21 -12.80 9.31
CA LYS A 12 19.69 -12.84 9.28
C LYS A 12 20.23 -12.58 7.87
N GLU A 13 19.66 -13.24 6.86
CA GLU A 13 20.06 -13.05 5.46
C GLU A 13 19.81 -11.61 5.01
N GLN A 14 18.66 -11.03 5.37
CA GLN A 14 18.35 -9.64 5.04
C GLN A 14 19.38 -8.65 5.62
N LYS A 15 19.82 -8.84 6.86
CA LYS A 15 20.82 -7.97 7.50
C LYS A 15 22.19 -8.07 6.81
N VAL A 16 22.60 -9.28 6.44
CA VAL A 16 23.88 -9.50 5.74
C VAL A 16 23.85 -8.85 4.36
N ILE A 17 22.79 -9.07 3.58
CA ILE A 17 22.62 -8.46 2.26
C ILE A 17 22.63 -6.93 2.37
N LYS A 18 21.92 -6.37 3.37
CA LYS A 18 21.89 -4.92 3.59
C LYS A 18 23.30 -4.37 3.86
N ALA A 19 24.04 -4.96 4.79
CA ALA A 19 25.39 -4.52 5.12
C ALA A 19 26.35 -4.62 3.93
N PHE A 20 26.20 -5.66 3.11
CA PHE A 20 27.01 -5.84 1.89
C PHE A 20 26.73 -4.76 0.85
N LEU A 21 25.45 -4.46 0.59
CA LEU A 21 25.04 -3.40 -0.32
C LEU A 21 25.49 -2.00 0.16
N GLU A 22 25.41 -1.74 1.46
CA GLU A 22 25.90 -0.50 2.10
C GLU A 22 27.41 -0.34 1.95
N ALA A 23 28.19 -1.41 2.18
CA ALA A 23 29.64 -1.40 2.01
C ALA A 23 30.07 -1.10 0.57
N LEU A 24 29.31 -1.59 -0.41
CA LEU A 24 29.52 -1.34 -1.83
C LEU A 24 28.94 0.00 -2.30
N LYS A 25 28.32 0.78 -1.40
CA LYS A 25 27.61 2.04 -1.72
C LYS A 25 26.55 1.88 -2.81
N ILE A 26 25.95 0.69 -2.92
CA ILE A 26 24.87 0.40 -3.86
C ILE A 26 23.57 0.91 -3.25
N LYS A 27 22.83 1.72 -4.01
CA LYS A 27 21.50 2.17 -3.61
C LYS A 27 20.52 0.98 -3.67
N PHE A 28 19.78 0.76 -2.60
CA PHE A 28 18.71 -0.24 -2.54
C PHE A 28 17.45 0.37 -1.95
N GLU A 29 16.31 -0.18 -2.32
CA GLU A 29 15.00 0.27 -1.86
C GLU A 29 14.36 -0.83 -1.03
N ASN A 30 13.85 -0.48 0.15
CA ASN A 30 13.01 -1.38 0.94
C ASN A 30 11.53 -1.01 0.70
N PRO A 31 10.82 -1.71 -0.20
CA PRO A 31 9.42 -1.39 -0.49
C PRO A 31 8.52 -1.53 0.74
N LYS A 32 8.87 -2.41 1.70
CA LYS A 32 8.15 -2.51 2.99
C LYS A 32 8.33 -1.28 3.89
N THR A 33 9.44 -0.56 3.78
CA THR A 33 9.70 0.66 4.56
C THR A 33 9.17 1.91 3.87
N LYS A 34 8.94 1.84 2.55
CA LYS A 34 8.03 2.75 1.80
C LYS A 34 6.55 2.52 2.11
N SER A 35 6.25 1.82 3.21
CA SER A 35 5.06 2.07 4.02
C SER A 35 5.28 3.31 4.91
N GLU A 36 6.06 4.30 4.45
CA GLU A 36 5.75 5.68 4.81
C GLU A 36 4.30 5.84 4.41
N LYS A 37 3.44 5.94 5.43
CA LYS A 37 2.00 6.05 5.31
C LYS A 37 1.70 6.79 4.01
N ILE A 38 1.13 6.09 3.05
CA ILE A 38 0.32 6.78 2.06
C ILE A 38 -0.86 7.23 2.91
N ASP A 39 -0.67 8.33 3.64
CA ASP A 39 -1.75 9.04 4.27
C ASP A 39 -2.61 9.41 3.07
N TYR A 40 -3.69 8.64 2.90
CA TYR A 40 -4.67 8.90 1.86
C TYR A 40 -4.97 10.38 1.90
N ASN A 41 -5.07 11.01 0.72
CA ASN A 41 -5.38 12.43 0.63
C ASN A 41 -6.48 12.77 1.66
N PRO A 42 -6.27 13.73 2.58
CA PRO A 42 -7.25 14.06 3.60
C PRO A 42 -8.67 14.27 3.07
N GLU A 43 -8.81 14.78 1.84
CA GLU A 43 -10.12 14.92 1.17
C GLU A 43 -10.75 13.56 0.83
N PHE A 44 -9.95 12.58 0.44
CA PHE A 44 -10.41 11.22 0.21
C PHE A 44 -10.89 10.58 1.52
N VAL A 45 -10.14 10.76 2.61
CA VAL A 45 -10.54 10.27 3.94
C VAL A 45 -11.86 10.91 4.38
N ALA A 46 -11.98 12.23 4.26
CA ALA A 46 -13.21 12.95 4.60
C ALA A 46 -14.43 12.49 3.77
N THR A 47 -14.22 12.19 2.48
CA THR A 47 -15.26 11.65 1.60
C THR A 47 -15.72 10.26 2.06
N MET A 48 -14.78 9.40 2.45
CA MET A 48 -15.08 8.06 2.96
C MET A 48 -15.84 8.12 4.29
N GLU A 49 -15.42 8.97 5.23
CA GLU A 49 -16.10 9.16 6.51
C GLU A 49 -17.54 9.64 6.31
N ARG A 50 -17.75 10.61 5.41
CA ARG A 50 -19.08 11.07 5.03
C ARG A 50 -19.92 9.93 4.45
N SER A 51 -19.37 9.14 3.53
CA SER A 51 -20.08 8.00 2.95
C SER A 51 -20.46 6.95 4.00
N ILE A 52 -19.62 6.72 5.01
CA ILE A 52 -19.92 5.81 6.12
C ILE A 52 -21.08 6.37 6.96
N GLN A 53 -21.10 7.68 7.22
CA GLN A 53 -22.18 8.32 7.96
C GLN A 53 -23.50 8.28 7.18
N ASP A 54 -23.49 8.63 5.90
CA ASP A 54 -24.65 8.54 5.02
C ASP A 54 -25.19 7.11 4.98
N ALA A 55 -24.31 6.10 5.00
CA ALA A 55 -24.71 4.69 5.08
C ALA A 55 -25.40 4.33 6.40
N LYS A 56 -24.90 4.82 7.54
CA LYS A 56 -25.55 4.63 8.86
C LYS A 56 -26.91 5.32 8.94
N GLU A 57 -27.05 6.48 8.31
CA GLU A 57 -28.29 7.24 8.23
C GLU A 57 -29.27 6.68 7.17
N GLY A 58 -28.88 5.65 6.42
CA GLY A 58 -29.71 5.02 5.40
C GLY A 58 -29.80 5.81 4.09
N LYS A 59 -28.99 6.85 3.91
CA LYS A 59 -28.85 7.66 2.68
C LYS A 59 -28.00 6.92 1.64
N VAL A 60 -28.41 5.71 1.28
CA VAL A 60 -27.69 4.85 0.32
C VAL A 60 -28.53 4.61 -0.92
N THR A 61 -27.89 4.59 -2.07
CA THR A 61 -28.48 4.07 -3.30
C THR A 61 -28.19 2.58 -3.36
N ARG A 62 -29.23 1.76 -3.20
CA ARG A 62 -29.14 0.31 -3.43
C ARG A 62 -29.30 0.04 -4.92
N ILE A 63 -28.35 -0.68 -5.49
CA ILE A 63 -28.37 -1.07 -6.90
C ILE A 63 -28.39 -2.61 -6.93
N LYS A 64 -29.29 -3.21 -7.72
CA LYS A 64 -29.34 -4.67 -7.89
C LYS A 64 -28.38 -5.07 -9.01
N LEU A 65 -27.99 -6.35 -9.03
CA LEU A 65 -27.09 -6.86 -10.06
C LEU A 65 -27.68 -6.72 -11.47
N ASP A 66 -28.99 -6.98 -11.62
CA ASP A 66 -29.77 -6.74 -12.86
C ASP A 66 -29.75 -5.29 -13.36
N ASP A 67 -29.53 -4.30 -12.49
CA ASP A 67 -29.45 -2.89 -12.89
C ASP A 67 -28.08 -2.55 -13.54
N ILE A 68 -27.06 -3.38 -13.31
CA ILE A 68 -25.67 -3.12 -13.71
C ILE A 68 -25.24 -4.07 -14.85
N TRP A 69 -25.75 -5.30 -14.85
CA TRP A 69 -25.40 -6.33 -15.82
C TRP A 69 -26.66 -6.86 -16.53
N LYS A 70 -26.76 -6.57 -17.83
CA LYS A 70 -27.76 -7.12 -18.78
C LYS A 70 -27.10 -8.05 -19.78
#